data_AF-A0A1Y3WVR0-F1
#
_entry.id   AF-A0A1Y3WVR0-F1
#
_cell.length_a   1.000
_cell.length_b   1.000
_cell.length_c   1.000
_cell.angle_alpha   90.00
_cell.angle_beta   90.00
_cell.angle_gamma   90.00
#
_symmetry.space_group_name_H-M   'P 1'
#
loop_
_entity.id
_entity.type
_entity.pdbx_description
1 polymer ?
#
loop_
_entity_poly.entity_id
_entity_poly.type
_entity_poly.pdbx_seq_one_letter_code
_entity_poly.pdbx_strand_id
1 'polypeptide(L)' 'MNKTLCKTITVILTLLAIASVLGAVTITGSGVLDLSNIVRYFLIGFAVVFDVAAVLTGRYGWKS' A
#
# COMPACT_ATOMS: atom_id res chain seq x y z
N MET A 1 6.72 4.15 21.80
CA MET A 1 6.64 3.02 20.84
C MET A 1 8.07 2.57 20.53
N ASN A 2 8.40 1.28 20.59
CA ASN A 2 9.78 0.84 20.35
C ASN A 2 10.21 1.23 18.91
N LYS A 3 11.35 1.91 18.77
CA LYS A 3 11.85 2.41 17.46
C LYS A 3 11.98 1.30 16.42
N THR A 4 12.38 0.11 16.87
CA THR A 4 12.47 -1.10 16.04
C THR A 4 11.09 -1.53 15.50
N LEU A 5 10.04 -1.43 16.32
CA LEU A 5 8.67 -1.74 15.93
C LEU A 5 8.14 -0.76 14.88
N CYS A 6 8.35 0.56 15.07
CA CYS A 6 7.97 1.57 14.07
C CYS A 6 8.66 1.31 12.72
N LYS A 7 9.95 0.99 12.76
CA LYS A 7 10.74 0.72 11.57
C LYS A 7 10.24 -0.52 10.84
N THR A 8 9.96 -1.60 11.57
CA THR A 8 9.40 -2.84 11.00
C THR A 8 8.03 -2.59 10.38
N ILE A 9 7.13 -1.87 11.06
CA ILE A 9 5.78 -1.57 10.54
C ILE A 9 5.87 -0.72 9.27
N THR A 10 6.75 0.27 9.24
CA THR A 10 6.94 1.13 8.06
C THR A 10 7.39 0.30 6.86
N VAL A 11 8.36 -0.60 7.05
CA VAL A 11 8.85 -1.49 5.97
C VAL A 11 7.74 -2.41 5.46
N ILE A 12 6.95 -3.00 6.36
CA ILE A 12 5.82 -3.87 5.98
C ILE A 12 4.76 -3.10 5.18
N LEU A 13 4.40 -1.89 5.62
CA LEU A 13 3.44 -1.02 4.91
C LEU A 13 3.92 -0.66 3.52
N THR A 14 5.21 -0.31 3.37
CA THR A 14 5.81 -0.02 2.05
C THR A 14 5.78 -1.24 1.12
N LEU A 15 6.09 -2.43 1.63
CA LEU A 15 6.01 -3.67 0.84
C LEU A 15 4.58 -3.97 0.39
N LEU A 16 3.59 -3.76 1.25
CA LEU A 16 2.17 -3.93 0.90
C LEU A 16 1.72 -2.93 -0.16
N ALA A 17 2.18 -1.68 -0.09
CA ALA A 17 1.89 -0.67 -1.10
C ALA A 17 2.46 -1.06 -2.48
N ILE A 18 3.72 -1.52 -2.52
CA ILE A 18 4.35 -2.00 -3.76
C ILE A 18 3.59 -3.20 -4.33
N ALA A 19 3.24 -4.17 -3.50
CA ALA A 19 2.46 -5.34 -3.91
C ALA A 19 1.09 -4.95 -4.49
N SER A 20 0.42 -3.96 -3.89
CA SER A 20 -0.86 -3.45 -4.43
C SER A 20 -0.69 -2.78 -5.79
N VAL A 21 0.35 -1.96 -5.97
CA VAL A 21 0.63 -1.31 -7.26
C VAL A 21 0.94 -2.35 -8.34
N LEU A 22 1.76 -3.35 -8.03
CA LEU A 22 2.06 -4.46 -8.95
C LEU A 22 0.80 -5.25 -9.30
N GLY A 23 -0.07 -5.52 -8.32
CA GLY A 23 -1.38 -6.13 -8.54
C GLY A 23 -2.22 -5.31 -9.52
N ALA A 24 -2.34 -4.00 -9.31
CA ALA A 24 -3.07 -3.12 -10.22
C ALA A 24 -2.52 -3.14 -11.65
N VAL A 25 -1.19 -3.15 -11.81
CA VAL A 25 -0.52 -3.17 -13.13
C VAL A 25 -0.72 -4.52 -13.83
N THR A 26 -0.52 -5.63 -13.11
CA THR A 26 -0.55 -7.00 -13.65
C THR A 26 -1.95 -7.49 -14.02
N ILE A 27 -3.01 -6.90 -13.46
CA ILE A 27 -4.39 -7.14 -13.90
C ILE A 27 -4.57 -6.54 -15.31
N THR A 28 -4.11 -7.22 -16.34
CA THR A 28 -4.35 -6.88 -17.75
C THR A 28 -5.58 -7.66 -18.18
N GLY A 29 -6.72 -6.98 -18.23
CA GLY A 29 -8.03 -7.61 -18.34
C GLY A 29 -8.22 -8.38 -19.65
N SER A 30 -8.42 -9.69 -19.55
CA SER A 30 -8.73 -10.57 -20.69
C SER A 30 -10.19 -11.08 -20.70
N GLY A 31 -11.12 -10.50 -19.93
CA GLY A 31 -12.51 -11.00 -20.00
C GLY A 31 -13.64 -10.25 -19.28
N VAL A 32 -13.37 -9.30 -18.38
CA VAL A 32 -14.45 -8.54 -17.70
C VAL A 32 -13.98 -7.10 -17.51
N LEU A 33 -14.37 -6.22 -18.44
CA LEU A 33 -13.90 -4.84 -18.52
C LEU A 33 -14.31 -4.01 -17.29
N ASP A 34 -15.43 -4.33 -16.64
CA ASP A 34 -15.91 -3.65 -15.43
C ASP A 34 -15.21 -4.12 -14.15
N LEU A 35 -15.10 -5.43 -13.93
CA LEU A 35 -14.55 -5.95 -12.67
C LEU A 35 -13.04 -5.72 -12.57
N SER A 36 -12.31 -5.85 -13.68
CA SER A 36 -10.86 -5.58 -13.71
C SER A 36 -10.54 -4.12 -13.40
N ASN A 37 -11.38 -3.19 -13.87
CA ASN A 37 -11.22 -1.77 -13.57
C ASN A 37 -11.54 -1.44 -12.11
N ILE A 38 -12.63 -1.98 -11.56
CA ILE A 38 -13.00 -1.76 -10.15
C ILE A 38 -11.93 -2.27 -9.20
N VAL A 39 -11.35 -3.44 -9.50
CA VAL A 39 -10.26 -4.02 -8.72
C VAL A 39 -9.01 -3.15 -8.83
N ARG A 40 -8.65 -2.66 -10.01
CA ARG A 40 -7.54 -1.70 -10.19
C ARG A 40 -7.74 -0.43 -9.36
N TYR A 41 -8.91 0.20 -9.41
CA TYR A 41 -9.20 1.39 -8.61
C TYR A 41 -9.15 1.11 -7.11
N PHE A 42 -9.66 -0.05 -6.68
CA PHE A 42 -9.58 -0.47 -5.29
C PHE A 42 -8.13 -0.67 -4.84
N LEU A 43 -7.29 -1.37 -5.62
CA LEU A 43 -5.88 -1.58 -5.31
C LEU A 43 -5.08 -0.28 -5.28
N ILE A 44 -5.36 0.67 -6.18
CA ILE A 44 -4.76 2.00 -6.16
C ILE A 44 -5.19 2.76 -4.90
N GLY A 45 -6.48 2.75 -4.56
CA GLY A 45 -6.98 3.37 -3.33
C GLY A 45 -6.35 2.76 -2.08
N PHE A 46 -6.18 1.43 -2.05
CA PHE A 46 -5.50 0.72 -0.99
C PHE A 46 -4.03 1.15 -0.89
N ALA A 47 -3.31 1.21 -1.99
CA ALA A 47 -1.92 1.66 -2.01
C ALA A 47 -1.74 3.06 -1.41
N VAL A 48 -2.64 4.00 -1.72
CA VAL A 48 -2.62 5.37 -1.17
C VAL A 48 -2.81 5.37 0.34
N VAL A 49 -3.75 4.59 0.88
CA VAL A 49 -3.99 4.51 2.33
C VAL A 49 -2.77 3.93 3.06
N PHE A 50 -2.15 2.90 2.49
CA PHE A 50 -0.95 2.28 3.06
C PHE A 50 0.26 3.22 3.03
N ASP A 51 0.41 4.01 1.97
CA ASP A 51 1.47 5.01 1.87
C ASP A 51 1.29 6.12 2.92
N VAL A 52 0.08 6.66 3.07
CA VAL A 52 -0.24 7.66 4.10
C VAL A 52 0.03 7.09 5.50
N ALA A 53 -0.40 5.86 5.78
CA ALA A 53 -0.12 5.19 7.05
C ALA A 53 1.38 4.99 7.30
N ALA A 54 2.15 4.66 6.26
CA ALA A 54 3.61 4.53 6.34
C ALA A 54 4.28 5.87 6.65
N VAL A 55 3.86 6.94 5.98
CA VAL A 55 4.37 8.30 6.23
C VAL A 55 4.04 8.76 7.65
N LEU A 56 2.82 8.54 8.12
CA LEU A 56 2.41 8.90 9.49
C LEU A 56 3.20 8.06 10.51
N THR A 57 3.33 6.76 10.32
CA THR A 57 4.09 5.88 11.22
C THR A 57 5.58 6.24 11.23
N GLY A 58 6.15 6.59 10.09
CA GLY A 58 7.52 7.10 10.00
C GLY A 58 7.69 8.44 10.71
N ARG A 59 6.78 9.39 10.50
CA ARG A 59 6.80 10.71 11.16
C ARG A 59 6.66 10.60 12.67
N TYR A 60 5.63 9.90 13.16
CA TYR A 60 5.36 9.78 14.60
C TYR A 60 6.30 8.79 15.30
N GLY A 61 6.72 7.74 14.61
CA GLY A 61 7.61 6.71 15.14
C GLY A 61 9.08 7.12 15.21
N TRP A 62 9.52 8.05 14.35
CA TRP A 62 10.91 8.54 14.31
C TRP A 62 11.12 9.81 15.13
N LYS A 63 10.08 10.63 15.34
CA LYS A 63 10.14 11.82 16.21
C LYS A 63 10.04 11.55 17.72
N SER A 64 9.86 10.30 18.14
CA SER A 64 9.80 9.89 19.55
C SER A 64 11.13 9.37 20.11
#